data_AF-A0A395NHR8-F1
#
_entry.id   AF-A0A395NHR8-F1
#
_cell.length_a   1.000
_cell.length_b   1.000
_cell.length_c   1.000
_cell.angle_alpha   90.00
_cell.angle_beta   90.00
_cell.angle_gamma   90.00
#
_symmetry.space_group_name_H-M   'P 1'
#
loop_
_entity.id
_entity.type
_entity.pdbx_description
1 polymer ?
#
loop_
_entity_poly.entity_id
_entity_poly.type
_entity_poly.pdbx_seq_one_letter_code
_entity_poly.pdbx_strand_id
1 'polypeptide(L)'
;MARGDCTEISALCPVEATVLGYYPNLGSGIFFAIVFGILTVTSLVLGIWKKTYTYAIGLTIGLLLEMLGYIGRIQLNSNPWNSGAFQLQICAIILAPTFICVSMYLTLKHIAINLNPAISRITPRWYPLIFLPADLSCLIVQAIGGGLAAAGGKTNRKLQESGNRAIIAGVALQVVVLVAFGILSADYYVRVRRYMARPEAQGTDGWKLWHDGHFKKFRYAMSGAFIVILIRCIYR
;
A
#
# COMPACT_ATOMS: atom_id res chain seq x y z
N MET A 1 -4.33 -8.03 37.80
CA MET A 1 -3.52 -6.92 37.25
C MET A 1 -4.14 -6.46 35.95
N ALA A 2 -4.24 -5.14 35.76
CA ALA A 2 -4.81 -4.56 34.55
C ALA A 2 -3.87 -4.83 33.36
N ARG A 3 -4.45 -5.04 32.17
CA ARG A 3 -3.74 -5.24 30.88
C ARG A 3 -2.85 -4.03 30.49
N GLY A 4 -2.82 -2.97 31.31
CA GLY A 4 -2.07 -1.72 31.11
C GLY A 4 -0.76 -1.62 31.90
N ASP A 5 -0.50 -2.50 32.88
CA ASP A 5 0.74 -2.47 33.69
C ASP A 5 1.78 -3.53 33.28
N CYS A 6 1.43 -4.36 32.28
CA CYS A 6 2.31 -5.41 31.78
C CYS A 6 3.27 -4.81 30.74
N THR A 7 4.52 -4.59 31.12
CA THR A 7 5.60 -4.15 30.21
C THR A 7 6.46 -5.30 29.71
N GLU A 8 6.40 -6.46 30.36
CA GLU A 8 7.22 -7.64 30.08
C GLU A 8 6.43 -8.95 30.31
N ILE A 9 6.93 -10.05 29.72
CA ILE A 9 6.32 -11.38 29.86
C ILE A 9 6.57 -11.89 31.28
N SER A 10 5.49 -12.15 32.02
CA SER A 10 5.54 -12.73 33.38
C SER A 10 4.37 -13.69 33.56
N ALA A 11 4.39 -14.53 34.60
CA ALA A 11 3.32 -15.48 34.91
C ALA A 11 1.93 -14.82 35.09
N LEU A 12 1.90 -13.50 35.34
CA LEU A 12 0.69 -12.67 35.47
C LEU A 12 0.27 -12.00 34.14
N CYS A 13 1.13 -11.99 33.12
CA CYS A 13 0.96 -11.32 31.82
C CYS A 13 1.30 -12.27 30.66
N PRO A 14 0.43 -13.28 30.41
CA PRO A 14 0.68 -14.33 29.43
C PRO A 14 0.57 -13.79 27.99
N VAL A 15 1.24 -14.46 27.05
CA VAL A 15 1.40 -14.00 25.65
C VAL A 15 0.05 -14.03 24.92
N GLU A 16 -0.86 -14.91 25.31
CA GLU A 16 -2.24 -14.98 24.83
C GLU A 16 -3.04 -13.72 25.19
N ALA A 17 -2.63 -12.96 26.21
CA ALA A 17 -3.26 -11.70 26.60
C ALA A 17 -2.72 -10.48 25.81
N THR A 18 -1.75 -10.67 24.91
CA THR A 18 -1.27 -9.60 24.01
C THR A 18 -2.26 -9.40 22.85
N VAL A 19 -2.12 -8.32 22.07
CA VAL A 19 -3.02 -8.07 20.92
C VAL A 19 -2.79 -9.06 19.78
N LEU A 20 -1.57 -9.61 19.69
CA LEU A 20 -1.18 -10.62 18.70
C LEU A 20 -1.59 -12.03 19.14
N GLY A 21 -1.55 -12.35 20.44
CA GLY A 21 -1.90 -13.67 20.97
C GLY A 21 -0.92 -14.79 20.62
N TYR A 22 0.15 -14.49 19.87
CA TYR A 22 1.21 -15.41 19.48
C TYR A 22 2.54 -14.66 19.33
N TYR A 23 3.66 -15.39 19.46
CA TYR A 23 4.99 -14.85 19.12
C TYR A 23 5.16 -14.78 17.59
N PRO A 24 5.44 -13.60 17.02
CA PRO A 24 5.77 -13.48 15.61
C PRO A 24 7.00 -14.33 15.27
N ASN A 25 6.99 -15.07 14.16
CA ASN A 25 8.18 -15.79 13.70
C ASN A 25 9.30 -14.79 13.34
N LEU A 26 10.43 -14.89 14.05
CA LEU A 26 11.57 -14.00 13.91
C LEU A 26 12.29 -14.16 12.56
N GLY A 27 12.36 -15.39 12.03
CA GLY A 27 13.01 -15.68 10.75
C GLY A 27 12.33 -15.00 9.57
N SER A 28 11.00 -15.05 9.51
CA SER A 28 10.25 -14.37 8.44
C SER A 28 10.29 -12.85 8.58
N GLY A 29 10.25 -12.32 9.80
CA GLY A 29 10.40 -10.89 10.07
C GLY A 29 11.72 -10.33 9.54
N ILE A 30 12.83 -10.99 9.85
CA ILE A 30 14.18 -10.59 9.38
C ILE A 30 14.29 -10.70 7.86
N PHE A 31 13.83 -11.81 7.27
CA PHE A 31 13.88 -12.02 5.82
C PHE A 31 13.17 -10.89 5.07
N PHE A 32 11.92 -10.59 5.44
CA PHE A 32 11.17 -9.53 4.76
C PHE A 32 11.76 -8.14 5.03
N ALA A 33 12.23 -7.86 6.25
CA ALA A 33 12.90 -6.58 6.55
C ALA A 33 14.13 -6.34 5.66
N ILE A 34 14.98 -7.37 5.47
CA ILE A 34 16.15 -7.28 4.60
C ILE A 34 15.73 -7.09 3.14
N VAL A 35 14.77 -7.88 2.65
CA VAL A 35 14.29 -7.78 1.27
C VAL A 35 13.70 -6.39 0.98
N PHE A 36 12.84 -5.87 1.84
CA PHE A 36 12.27 -4.53 1.68
C PHE A 36 13.34 -3.43 1.84
N GLY A 37 14.35 -3.64 2.69
CA GLY A 37 15.51 -2.75 2.79
C GLY A 37 16.32 -2.66 1.49
N ILE A 38 16.65 -3.82 0.88
CA ILE A 38 17.35 -3.87 -0.42
C ILE A 38 16.52 -3.21 -1.52
N LEU A 39 15.21 -3.50 -1.56
CA LEU A 39 14.29 -2.90 -2.53
C LEU A 39 14.20 -1.39 -2.38
N THR A 40 14.19 -0.88 -1.14
CA THR A 40 14.20 0.56 -0.85
C THR A 40 15.45 1.24 -1.39
N VAL A 41 16.64 0.67 -1.12
CA VAL A 41 17.90 1.22 -1.62
C VAL A 41 17.92 1.19 -3.16
N THR A 42 17.48 0.08 -3.74
CA THR A 42 17.42 -0.09 -5.20
C THR A 42 16.45 0.92 -5.84
N SER A 43 15.26 1.12 -5.25
CA SER A 43 14.27 2.08 -5.77
C SER A 43 14.79 3.52 -5.68
N LEU A 44 15.52 3.85 -4.61
CA LEU A 44 16.12 5.17 -4.42
C LEU A 44 17.23 5.43 -5.45
N VAL A 45 18.15 4.48 -5.62
CA VAL A 45 19.26 4.58 -6.59
C VAL A 45 18.72 4.70 -8.01
N LEU A 46 17.78 3.83 -8.40
CA LEU A 46 17.14 3.90 -9.73
C LEU A 46 16.36 5.20 -9.91
N GLY A 47 15.70 5.68 -8.87
CA GLY A 47 14.95 6.94 -8.87
C GLY A 47 15.82 8.15 -9.15
N ILE A 48 16.98 8.24 -8.49
CA ILE A 48 17.96 9.30 -8.69
C ILE A 48 18.59 9.18 -10.08
N TRP A 49 19.00 7.97 -10.48
CA TRP A 49 19.69 7.74 -11.74
C TRP A 49 18.80 8.01 -12.97
N LYS A 50 17.53 7.60 -12.92
CA LYS A 50 16.55 7.81 -14.00
C LYS A 50 15.80 9.14 -13.90
N LYS A 51 16.12 9.98 -12.90
CA LYS A 51 15.49 11.29 -12.64
C LYS A 51 13.95 11.22 -12.52
N THR A 52 13.39 10.08 -12.13
CA THR A 52 11.94 9.88 -11.94
C THR A 52 11.56 10.15 -10.48
N TYR A 53 11.78 11.39 -10.02
CA TYR A 53 11.70 11.75 -8.60
C TYR A 53 10.33 11.46 -7.96
N THR A 54 9.23 11.83 -8.60
CA THR A 54 7.87 11.67 -8.03
C THR A 54 7.48 10.21 -7.85
N TYR A 55 7.76 9.36 -8.83
CA TYR A 55 7.54 7.91 -8.74
C TYR A 55 8.44 7.27 -7.69
N ALA A 56 9.72 7.65 -7.66
CA ALA A 56 10.70 7.09 -6.76
C ALA A 56 10.42 7.43 -5.29
N ILE A 57 9.99 8.67 -5.01
CA ILE A 57 9.65 9.10 -3.65
C ILE A 57 8.48 8.26 -3.11
N GLY A 58 7.38 8.14 -3.84
CA GLY A 58 6.21 7.36 -3.40
C GLY A 58 6.56 5.89 -3.15
N LEU A 59 7.34 5.30 -4.05
CA LEU A 59 7.70 3.88 -3.97
C LEU A 59 8.68 3.63 -2.83
N THR A 60 9.66 4.51 -2.66
CA THR A 60 10.67 4.40 -1.59
C THR A 60 10.01 4.60 -0.22
N ILE A 61 9.08 5.55 -0.07
CA ILE A 61 8.32 5.72 1.17
C ILE A 61 7.49 4.47 1.47
N GLY A 62 6.80 3.92 0.46
CA GLY A 62 6.03 2.69 0.62
C GLY A 62 6.89 1.50 1.08
N LEU A 63 8.05 1.30 0.45
CA LEU A 63 8.99 0.22 0.80
C LEU A 63 9.66 0.44 2.17
N LEU A 64 9.97 1.68 2.53
CA LEU A 64 10.45 2.03 3.87
C LEU A 64 9.42 1.70 4.94
N LEU A 65 8.14 2.02 4.69
CA LEU A 65 7.07 1.70 5.62
C LEU A 65 6.87 0.18 5.76
N GLU A 66 6.98 -0.60 4.68
CA GLU A 66 7.00 -2.06 4.79
C GLU A 66 8.16 -2.53 5.68
N MET A 67 9.38 -2.03 5.43
CA MET A 67 10.55 -2.37 6.22
C MET A 67 10.35 -2.03 7.71
N LEU A 68 9.84 -0.84 8.03
CA LEU A 68 9.53 -0.41 9.40
C LEU A 68 8.44 -1.29 10.04
N GLY A 69 7.45 -1.73 9.27
CA GLY A 69 6.43 -2.67 9.72
C GLY A 69 7.03 -4.00 10.16
N TYR A 70 7.96 -4.55 9.36
CA TYR A 70 8.67 -5.78 9.72
C TYR A 70 9.66 -5.59 10.86
N ILE A 71 10.30 -4.42 10.99
CA ILE A 71 11.14 -4.09 12.15
C ILE A 71 10.30 -4.06 13.44
N GLY A 72 9.11 -3.44 13.40
CA GLY A 72 8.16 -3.46 14.51
C GLY A 72 7.77 -4.90 14.89
N ARG A 73 7.56 -5.76 13.90
CA ARG A 73 7.27 -7.19 14.11
C ARG A 73 8.44 -7.97 14.74
N ILE A 74 9.69 -7.63 14.41
CA ILE A 74 10.88 -8.22 15.03
C ILE A 74 10.97 -7.78 16.49
N GLN A 75 10.76 -6.49 16.79
CA GLN A 75 10.76 -5.99 18.17
C GLN A 75 9.66 -6.63 19.03
N LEU A 76 8.50 -6.90 18.43
CA LEU A 76 7.40 -7.62 19.08
C LEU A 76 7.68 -9.10 19.33
N ASN A 77 8.65 -9.72 18.66
CA ASN A 77 9.10 -11.06 19.03
C ASN A 77 9.87 -11.04 20.36
N SER A 78 10.75 -10.06 20.56
CA SER A 78 11.52 -9.91 21.80
C SER A 78 10.63 -9.49 22.97
N ASN A 79 9.72 -8.53 22.75
CA ASN A 79 8.75 -8.11 23.75
C ASN A 79 7.38 -7.79 23.13
N PRO A 80 6.42 -8.74 23.17
CA PRO A 80 5.06 -8.58 22.65
C PRO A 80 4.23 -7.49 23.36
N TRP A 81 4.66 -7.06 24.56
CA TRP A 81 3.99 -6.02 25.36
C TRP A 81 4.44 -4.59 25.00
N ASN A 82 5.40 -4.43 24.08
CA ASN A 82 5.84 -3.12 23.65
C ASN A 82 4.78 -2.44 22.76
N SER A 83 3.95 -1.60 23.38
CA SER A 83 2.91 -0.79 22.71
C SER A 83 3.46 0.08 21.59
N GLY A 84 4.69 0.60 21.72
CA GLY A 84 5.33 1.42 20.69
C GLY A 84 5.69 0.62 19.44
N ALA A 85 6.24 -0.58 19.62
CA ALA A 85 6.56 -1.48 18.51
C ALA A 85 5.30 -1.96 17.78
N PHE A 86 4.22 -2.23 18.52
CA PHE A 86 2.92 -2.59 17.95
C PHE A 86 2.28 -1.45 17.15
N GLN A 87 2.30 -0.23 17.70
CA GLN A 87 1.77 0.94 17.02
C GLN A 87 2.58 1.28 15.75
N LEU A 88 3.91 1.20 15.82
CA LEU A 88 4.78 1.35 14.65
C LEU A 88 4.44 0.30 13.59
N GLN A 89 4.33 -0.97 13.97
CA GLN A 89 4.00 -2.06 13.03
C GLN A 89 2.67 -1.80 12.32
N ILE A 90 1.61 -1.51 13.08
CA ILE A 90 0.29 -1.26 12.50
C ILE A 90 0.36 -0.03 11.61
N CYS A 91 0.76 1.13 12.11
CA CYS A 91 0.81 2.36 11.33
C CYS A 91 1.61 2.17 10.03
N ALA A 92 2.78 1.53 10.09
CA ALA A 92 3.62 1.34 8.90
C ALA A 92 2.97 0.41 7.86
N ILE A 93 2.38 -0.72 8.28
CA ILE A 93 1.64 -1.63 7.39
C ILE A 93 0.37 -0.98 6.83
N ILE A 94 -0.24 -0.06 7.58
CA ILE A 94 -1.42 0.68 7.15
C ILE A 94 -1.08 1.68 6.04
N LEU A 95 -0.01 2.45 6.23
CA LEU A 95 0.39 3.53 5.34
C LEU A 95 1.06 3.01 4.06
N ALA A 96 1.84 1.92 4.16
CA ALA A 96 2.65 1.37 3.07
C ALA A 96 1.89 1.17 1.73
N PRO A 97 0.76 0.43 1.67
CA PRO A 97 0.08 0.17 0.41
C PRO A 97 -0.42 1.44 -0.28
N THR A 98 -0.85 2.44 0.49
CA THR A 98 -1.33 3.73 -0.06
C THR A 98 -0.21 4.46 -0.80
N PHE A 99 1.00 4.52 -0.22
CA PHE A 99 2.16 5.13 -0.87
C PHE A 99 2.59 4.40 -2.15
N ILE A 100 2.54 3.07 -2.14
CA ILE A 100 2.82 2.26 -3.33
C ILE A 100 1.76 2.52 -4.42
N CYS A 101 0.48 2.62 -4.05
CA CYS A 101 -0.60 2.99 -4.97
C CYS A 101 -0.38 4.35 -5.63
N VAL A 102 0.13 5.35 -4.90
CA VAL A 102 0.47 6.66 -5.48
C VAL A 102 1.44 6.53 -6.65
N SER A 103 2.50 5.75 -6.45
CA SER A 103 3.49 5.50 -7.51
C SER A 103 2.86 4.79 -8.71
N MET A 104 1.96 3.83 -8.49
CA MET A 104 1.22 3.18 -9.57
C MET A 104 0.31 4.14 -10.35
N TYR A 105 -0.40 5.04 -9.66
CA TYR A 105 -1.26 6.04 -10.28
C TYR A 105 -0.44 7.00 -11.17
N LEU A 106 0.73 7.42 -10.69
CA LEU A 106 1.67 8.24 -11.45
C LEU A 106 2.23 7.48 -12.66
N THR A 107 2.58 6.21 -12.49
CA THR A 107 3.05 5.38 -13.61
C THR A 107 1.98 5.23 -14.68
N LEU A 108 0.73 4.93 -14.30
CA LEU A 108 -0.36 4.81 -15.27
C LEU A 108 -0.59 6.14 -16.01
N LYS A 109 -0.53 7.28 -15.30
CA LYS A 109 -0.60 8.62 -15.92
C LYS A 109 0.48 8.80 -16.98
N HIS A 110 1.74 8.45 -16.69
CA HIS A 110 2.84 8.59 -17.65
C HIS A 110 2.70 7.62 -18.83
N ILE A 111 2.30 6.37 -18.58
CA ILE A 111 1.99 5.40 -19.65
C ILE A 111 0.91 5.97 -20.57
N ALA A 112 -0.17 6.50 -20.00
CA ALA A 112 -1.31 6.95 -20.80
C ALA A 112 -1.01 8.22 -21.62
N ILE A 113 -0.15 9.11 -21.12
CA ILE A 113 0.35 10.27 -21.88
C ILE A 113 1.24 9.82 -23.04
N ASN A 114 2.10 8.82 -22.83
CA ASN A 114 3.08 8.37 -23.83
C ASN A 114 2.49 7.47 -24.92
N LEU A 115 1.38 6.75 -24.65
CA LEU A 115 0.77 5.88 -25.66
C LEU A 115 -0.15 6.63 -26.59
N ASN A 116 -1.23 7.21 -26.05
CA ASN A 116 -2.13 8.09 -26.77
C ASN A 116 -3.12 8.74 -25.77
N PRO A 117 -3.00 10.05 -25.49
CA PRO A 117 -3.89 10.73 -24.56
C PRO A 117 -5.34 10.85 -25.09
N ALA A 118 -5.55 10.79 -26.42
CA ALA A 118 -6.86 10.97 -27.05
C ALA A 118 -7.79 9.74 -26.93
N ILE A 119 -7.25 8.58 -26.59
CA ILE A 119 -8.03 7.33 -26.41
C ILE A 119 -8.58 7.21 -25.00
N SER A 120 -8.00 7.95 -24.04
CA SER A 120 -8.43 7.92 -22.64
C SER A 120 -9.77 8.65 -22.48
N ARG A 121 -10.78 7.96 -21.94
CA ARG A 121 -12.12 8.52 -21.67
C ARG A 121 -12.09 9.65 -20.64
N ILE A 122 -11.07 9.64 -19.77
CA ILE A 122 -10.79 10.62 -18.73
C ILE A 122 -9.33 11.04 -18.91
N THR A 123 -9.02 12.34 -18.88
CA THR A 123 -7.64 12.81 -19.04
C THR A 123 -6.77 12.14 -17.98
N PRO A 124 -5.66 11.48 -18.35
CA PRO A 124 -4.84 10.68 -17.42
C PRO A 124 -4.32 11.45 -16.19
N ARG A 125 -4.38 12.77 -16.25
CA ARG A 125 -4.03 13.70 -15.16
C ARG A 125 -5.03 13.67 -14.00
N TRP A 126 -6.29 13.31 -14.23
CA TRP A 126 -7.34 13.30 -13.19
C TRP A 126 -7.33 12.06 -12.30
N TYR A 127 -6.82 10.91 -12.79
CA TYR A 127 -6.76 9.69 -11.98
C TYR A 127 -6.01 9.91 -10.65
N PRO A 128 -4.72 10.28 -10.64
CA PRO A 128 -4.04 10.54 -9.37
C PRO A 128 -4.65 11.72 -8.61
N LEU A 129 -5.33 12.67 -9.27
CA LEU A 129 -5.89 13.84 -8.60
C LEU A 129 -7.19 13.52 -7.81
N ILE A 130 -7.94 12.51 -8.24
CA ILE A 130 -9.21 12.10 -7.59
C ILE A 130 -8.97 10.92 -6.63
N PHE A 131 -8.24 9.90 -7.07
CA PHE A 131 -8.05 8.67 -6.31
C PHE A 131 -7.09 8.85 -5.12
N LEU A 132 -6.08 9.71 -5.26
CA LEU A 132 -5.14 9.99 -4.16
C LEU A 132 -5.80 10.66 -2.93
N PRO A 133 -6.56 11.77 -3.05
CA PRO A 133 -7.22 12.36 -1.89
C PRO A 133 -8.29 11.45 -1.32
N ALA A 134 -8.95 10.63 -2.16
CA ALA A 134 -9.88 9.62 -1.68
C ALA A 134 -9.16 8.61 -0.77
N ASP A 135 -8.06 7.99 -1.23
CA ASP A 135 -7.26 7.05 -0.41
C ASP A 135 -6.70 7.72 0.85
N LEU A 136 -6.26 8.98 0.76
CA LEU A 136 -5.78 9.74 1.92
C LEU A 136 -6.89 10.00 2.94
N SER A 137 -8.11 10.29 2.48
CA SER A 137 -9.26 10.47 3.37
C SER A 137 -9.60 9.16 4.11
N CYS A 138 -9.51 8.01 3.43
CA CYS A 138 -9.67 6.70 4.07
C CYS A 138 -8.65 6.49 5.19
N LEU A 139 -7.40 6.85 4.92
CA LEU A 139 -6.28 6.72 5.85
C LEU A 139 -6.48 7.60 7.09
N ILE A 140 -6.99 8.81 6.92
CA ILE A 140 -7.33 9.71 8.04
C ILE A 140 -8.44 9.09 8.89
N VAL A 141 -9.50 8.54 8.26
CA VAL A 141 -10.57 7.85 8.99
C VAL A 141 -10.04 6.65 9.78
N GLN A 142 -9.12 5.87 9.20
CA GLN A 142 -8.46 4.76 9.89
C GLN A 142 -7.59 5.24 11.05
N ALA A 143 -6.85 6.33 10.88
CA ALA A 143 -6.01 6.92 11.93
C ALA A 143 -6.85 7.42 13.11
N ILE A 144 -7.96 8.10 12.83
CA ILE A 144 -8.93 8.53 13.85
C ILE A 144 -9.55 7.31 14.52
N GLY A 145 -9.98 6.31 13.74
CA GLY A 145 -10.53 5.06 14.28
C GLY A 145 -9.55 4.32 15.18
N GLY A 146 -8.27 4.24 14.80
CA GLY A 146 -7.19 3.68 15.59
C GLY A 146 -6.95 4.44 16.89
N GLY A 147 -6.93 5.78 16.83
CA GLY A 147 -6.81 6.64 18.01
C GLY A 147 -7.99 6.48 18.98
N LEU A 148 -9.22 6.44 18.48
CA LEU A 148 -10.43 6.21 19.28
C LEU A 148 -10.45 4.80 19.89
N ALA A 149 -10.04 3.79 19.13
CA ALA A 149 -9.93 2.42 19.63
C ALA A 149 -8.90 2.31 20.78
N ALA A 150 -7.75 2.99 20.63
CA ALA A 150 -6.73 3.05 21.67
C ALA A 150 -7.19 3.82 22.92
N ALA A 151 -7.84 4.98 22.74
CA ALA A 151 -8.37 5.79 23.83
C ALA A 151 -9.55 5.11 24.56
N GLY A 152 -10.33 4.28 23.87
CA GLY A 152 -11.46 3.54 24.44
C GLY A 152 -11.04 2.49 25.46
N GLY A 153 -9.86 1.89 25.28
CA GLY A 153 -9.25 0.96 26.23
C GLY A 153 -10.26 -0.07 26.80
N LYS A 154 -10.21 -0.31 28.12
CA LYS A 154 -11.24 -1.07 28.86
C LYS A 154 -12.30 -0.18 29.51
N THR A 155 -12.08 1.13 29.56
CA THR A 155 -12.90 2.10 30.30
C THR A 155 -14.15 2.50 29.53
N ASN A 156 -14.10 2.50 28.19
CA ASN A 156 -15.21 2.93 27.33
C ASN A 156 -15.40 1.99 26.13
N ARG A 157 -16.09 0.86 26.33
CA ARG A 157 -16.44 -0.09 25.26
C ARG A 157 -17.11 0.55 24.06
N LYS A 158 -17.99 1.55 24.27
CA LYS A 158 -18.65 2.28 23.17
C LYS A 158 -17.64 3.04 22.30
N LEU A 159 -16.60 3.63 22.91
CA LEU A 159 -15.57 4.38 22.19
C LEU A 159 -14.66 3.43 21.41
N GLN A 160 -14.31 2.29 22.03
CA GLN A 160 -13.53 1.24 21.38
C GLN A 160 -14.27 0.64 20.17
N GLU A 161 -15.56 0.30 20.32
CA GLU A 161 -16.38 -0.22 19.23
C GLU A 161 -16.56 0.80 18.10
N SER A 162 -16.71 2.08 18.44
CA SER A 162 -16.79 3.16 17.45
C SER A 162 -15.47 3.30 16.67
N GLY A 163 -14.33 3.20 17.36
CA GLY A 163 -13.00 3.19 16.75
C GLY A 163 -12.83 2.02 15.78
N ASN A 164 -13.17 0.79 16.21
CA ASN A 164 -13.10 -0.39 15.34
C ASN A 164 -13.98 -0.24 14.09
N ARG A 165 -15.21 0.27 14.23
CA ARG A 165 -16.11 0.53 13.09
C ARG A 165 -15.53 1.56 12.12
N ALA A 166 -14.89 2.62 12.63
CA ALA A 166 -14.23 3.62 11.80
C ALA A 166 -13.04 3.03 11.03
N ILE A 167 -12.22 2.17 11.66
CA ILE A 167 -11.13 1.46 10.97
C ILE A 167 -11.68 0.60 9.83
N ILE A 168 -12.71 -0.22 10.11
CA ILE A 168 -13.34 -1.10 9.10
C ILE A 168 -13.93 -0.28 7.96
N ALA A 169 -14.63 0.82 8.26
CA ALA A 169 -15.20 1.71 7.25
C ALA A 169 -14.12 2.31 6.34
N GLY A 170 -13.00 2.75 6.93
CA GLY A 170 -11.89 3.30 6.18
C GLY A 170 -11.22 2.26 5.27
N VAL A 171 -11.04 1.02 5.73
CA VAL A 171 -10.47 -0.07 4.90
C VAL A 171 -11.42 -0.44 3.77
N ALA A 172 -12.72 -0.57 4.05
CA ALA A 172 -13.73 -0.87 3.04
C ALA A 172 -13.78 0.21 1.94
N LEU A 173 -13.77 1.48 2.33
CA LEU A 173 -13.76 2.60 1.37
C LEU A 173 -12.49 2.59 0.51
N GLN A 174 -11.34 2.33 1.12
CA GLN A 174 -10.06 2.21 0.40
C GLN A 174 -10.09 1.08 -0.65
N VAL A 175 -10.64 -0.09 -0.30
CA VAL A 175 -10.80 -1.20 -1.27
C VAL A 175 -11.72 -0.80 -2.41
N VAL A 176 -12.86 -0.14 -2.14
CA VAL A 176 -13.78 0.32 -3.19
C VAL A 176 -13.11 1.30 -4.16
N VAL A 177 -12.36 2.27 -3.62
CA VAL A 177 -11.61 3.25 -4.42
C VAL A 177 -10.56 2.55 -5.29
N LEU A 178 -9.82 1.60 -4.73
CA LEU A 178 -8.81 0.82 -5.45
C LEU A 178 -9.42 -0.06 -6.54
N VAL A 179 -10.55 -0.74 -6.28
CA VAL A 179 -11.26 -1.55 -7.27
C VAL A 179 -11.79 -0.69 -8.41
N ALA A 180 -12.39 0.47 -8.10
CA ALA A 180 -12.87 1.41 -9.11
C ALA A 180 -11.72 1.89 -10.01
N PHE A 181 -10.56 2.20 -9.43
CA PHE A 181 -9.35 2.51 -10.19
C PHE A 181 -8.90 1.34 -11.06
N GLY A 182 -8.94 0.11 -10.55
CA GLY A 182 -8.60 -1.11 -11.28
C GLY A 182 -9.48 -1.32 -12.51
N ILE A 183 -10.80 -1.13 -12.38
CA ILE A 183 -11.76 -1.24 -13.48
C ILE A 183 -11.47 -0.19 -14.56
N LEU A 184 -11.26 1.07 -14.18
CA LEU A 184 -10.95 2.14 -15.14
C LEU A 184 -9.61 1.90 -15.84
N SER A 185 -8.61 1.42 -15.10
CA SER A 185 -7.29 1.07 -15.64
C SER A 185 -7.39 -0.09 -16.63
N ALA A 186 -8.21 -1.10 -16.32
CA ALA A 186 -8.46 -2.24 -17.20
C ALA A 186 -9.23 -1.82 -18.46
N ASP A 187 -10.23 -0.95 -18.36
CA ASP A 187 -10.96 -0.39 -19.51
C ASP A 187 -10.01 0.36 -20.45
N TYR A 188 -9.17 1.25 -19.89
CA TYR A 188 -8.14 1.95 -20.65
C TYR A 188 -7.20 0.97 -21.35
N TYR A 189 -6.72 -0.05 -20.63
CA TYR A 189 -5.84 -1.07 -21.17
C TYR A 189 -6.45 -1.84 -22.34
N VAL A 190 -7.70 -2.29 -22.21
CA VAL A 190 -8.42 -3.02 -23.27
C VAL A 190 -8.62 -2.11 -24.49
N ARG A 191 -8.97 -0.84 -24.28
CA ARG A 191 -9.21 0.11 -25.37
C ARG A 191 -7.93 0.44 -26.13
N VAL A 192 -6.82 0.66 -25.42
CA VAL A 192 -5.49 0.83 -26.03
C VAL A 192 -5.10 -0.42 -26.80
N ARG A 193 -5.30 -1.62 -26.25
CA ARG A 193 -5.00 -2.87 -26.95
C ARG A 193 -5.79 -3.01 -28.25
N ARG A 194 -7.07 -2.64 -28.26
CA ARG A 194 -7.91 -2.65 -29.48
C ARG A 194 -7.45 -1.61 -30.50
N TYR A 195 -7.05 -0.42 -30.06
CA TYR A 195 -6.53 0.62 -30.96
C TYR A 195 -5.18 0.24 -31.57
N MET A 196 -4.26 -0.32 -30.77
CA MET A 196 -2.94 -0.77 -31.24
C MET A 196 -3.03 -1.96 -32.22
N ALA A 197 -4.18 -2.62 -32.31
CA ALA A 197 -4.47 -3.65 -33.31
C ALA A 197 -4.99 -3.08 -34.65
N ARG A 198 -5.29 -1.77 -34.72
CA ARG A 198 -5.74 -1.13 -35.96
C ARG A 198 -4.55 -0.70 -36.84
N PRO A 199 -4.71 -0.72 -38.18
CA PRO A 199 -3.68 -0.26 -39.11
C PRO A 199 -3.26 1.20 -38.88
N GLU A 200 -4.18 2.06 -38.45
CA GLU A 200 -3.93 3.49 -38.16
C GLU A 200 -2.89 3.73 -37.04
N ALA A 201 -2.68 2.74 -36.16
CA ALA A 201 -1.67 2.85 -35.10
C ALA A 201 -0.27 2.46 -35.59
N GLN A 202 -0.16 1.74 -36.71
CA GLN A 202 1.11 1.27 -37.29
C GLN A 202 1.88 2.47 -37.86
N GLY A 203 2.82 3.00 -37.08
CA GLY A 203 3.65 4.16 -37.47
C GLY A 203 3.86 5.18 -36.35
N THR A 204 3.03 5.13 -35.30
CA THR A 204 3.21 5.99 -34.12
C THR A 204 4.29 5.47 -33.18
N ASP A 205 4.99 6.36 -32.48
CA ASP A 205 5.98 5.98 -31.46
C ASP A 205 5.36 5.13 -30.34
N GLY A 206 4.06 5.33 -30.06
CA GLY A 206 3.29 4.52 -29.12
C GLY A 206 3.14 3.05 -29.54
N TRP A 207 3.10 2.76 -30.84
CA TRP A 207 3.03 1.38 -31.35
C TRP A 207 4.36 0.63 -31.21
N LYS A 208 5.48 1.32 -31.46
CA LYS A 208 6.83 0.77 -31.22
C LYS A 208 7.03 0.47 -29.73
N LEU A 209 6.62 1.39 -28.85
CA LEU A 209 6.66 1.18 -27.40
C LEU A 209 5.75 0.03 -26.95
N TRP A 210 4.57 -0.13 -27.55
CA TRP A 210 3.64 -1.21 -27.21
C TRP A 210 4.17 -2.61 -27.51
N HIS A 211 4.95 -2.75 -28.59
CA HIS A 211 5.56 -4.02 -29.01
C HIS A 211 6.93 -4.28 -28.37
N ASP A 212 7.53 -3.30 -27.69
CA ASP A 212 8.78 -3.51 -26.98
C ASP A 212 8.63 -4.56 -25.85
N GLY A 213 9.59 -5.48 -25.81
CA GLY A 213 9.62 -6.59 -24.85
C GLY A 213 9.78 -6.09 -23.41
N HIS A 214 10.54 -5.01 -23.20
CA HIS A 214 10.71 -4.41 -21.88
C HIS A 214 9.39 -3.79 -21.38
N PHE A 215 8.68 -3.08 -22.26
CA PHE A 215 7.37 -2.50 -21.93
C PHE A 215 6.31 -3.57 -21.67
N LYS A 216 6.34 -4.70 -22.40
CA LYS A 216 5.47 -5.86 -22.14
C LYS A 216 5.71 -6.44 -20.74
N LYS A 217 6.97 -6.66 -20.35
CA LYS A 217 7.33 -7.13 -18.99
C LYS A 217 6.86 -6.13 -17.91
N PHE A 218 7.09 -4.84 -18.14
CA PHE A 218 6.67 -3.77 -17.22
C PHE A 218 5.16 -3.75 -16.98
N ARG A 219 4.36 -3.92 -18.05
CA ARG A 219 2.89 -3.98 -17.95
C ARG A 219 2.42 -5.16 -17.10
N TYR A 220 2.94 -6.36 -17.34
CA TYR A 220 2.57 -7.53 -16.53
C TYR A 220 3.02 -7.38 -15.07
N ALA A 221 4.21 -6.84 -14.83
CA ALA A 221 4.69 -6.56 -13.48
C ALA A 221 3.78 -5.55 -12.75
N MET A 222 3.35 -4.48 -13.44
CA MET A 222 2.45 -3.47 -12.89
C MET A 222 1.07 -4.05 -12.56
N SER A 223 0.48 -4.84 -13.47
CA SER A 223 -0.80 -5.51 -13.23
C SER A 223 -0.70 -6.52 -12.08
N GLY A 224 0.40 -7.27 -11.99
CA GLY A 224 0.65 -8.18 -10.87
C GLY A 224 0.77 -7.43 -9.54
N ALA A 225 1.54 -6.35 -9.50
CA ALA A 225 1.69 -5.51 -8.31
C ALA A 225 0.34 -4.95 -7.84
N PHE A 226 -0.50 -4.49 -8.78
CA PHE A 226 -1.85 -4.01 -8.47
C PHE A 226 -2.70 -5.08 -7.77
N ILE A 227 -2.72 -6.30 -8.33
CA ILE A 227 -3.50 -7.41 -7.78
C ILE A 227 -2.99 -7.78 -6.39
N VAL A 228 -1.67 -7.84 -6.19
CA VAL A 228 -1.08 -8.15 -4.87
C VAL A 228 -1.44 -7.08 -3.83
N ILE A 229 -1.40 -5.80 -4.21
CA ILE A 229 -1.80 -4.71 -3.30
C ILE A 229 -3.30 -4.76 -3.01
N LEU A 230 -4.13 -5.04 -4.02
CA LEU A 230 -5.57 -5.19 -3.83
C LEU A 230 -5.89 -6.32 -2.85
N ILE A 231 -5.27 -7.50 -3.04
CA ILE A 231 -5.36 -8.63 -2.12
C ILE A 231 -4.94 -8.18 -0.72
N ARG A 232 -3.81 -7.49 -0.58
CA ARG A 232 -3.34 -7.00 0.71
C ARG A 232 -4.33 -6.03 1.37
N CYS A 233 -4.92 -5.10 0.62
CA CYS A 233 -5.91 -4.17 1.14
C CYS A 233 -7.21 -4.88 1.58
N ILE A 234 -7.57 -6.00 0.96
CA ILE A 234 -8.75 -6.80 1.31
C ILE A 234 -8.51 -7.64 2.59
N TYR A 235 -7.33 -8.24 2.73
CA TYR A 235 -7.00 -9.14 3.86
C TYR A 235 -6.51 -8.41 5.12
N ARG A 236 -6.29 -7.11 5.03
CA ARG A 236 -5.82 -6.27 6.13
C ARG A 236 -6.94 -5.89 7.07
#